data_AF-A0A940CMY9-F1
#
_entry.id   AF-A0A940CMY9-F1
#
_cell.length_a   1.000
_cell.length_b   1.000
_cell.length_c   1.000
_cell.angle_alpha   90.00
_cell.angle_beta   90.00
_cell.angle_gamma   90.00
#
_symmetry.space_group_name_H-M   'P 1'
#
loop_
_entity.id
_entity.type
_entity.pdbx_description
1 polymer ?
#
loop_
_entity_poly.entity_id
_entity_poly.type
_entity_poly.pdbx_seq_one_letter_code
_entity_poly.pdbx_strand_id
1 'polypeptide(L)'
;MNNGNGNQVVKDVYALIGELWCSPPEADTERAKTKKDAERVLAGLETVDKESAKLLSIFLKEETISDEDYIDLFELQPKCPL
;
A
#
# COMPACT_ATOMS: atom_id res chain seq x y z
N MET A 1 -10.73 5.33 -26.38
CA MET A 1 -9.53 5.46 -25.50
C MET A 1 -10.01 6.02 -24.16
N ASN A 2 -10.18 5.17 -23.15
CA ASN A 2 -10.57 5.58 -21.79
C ASN A 2 -9.32 5.98 -20.99
N ASN A 3 -8.72 7.14 -21.30
CA ASN A 3 -7.55 7.65 -20.58
C ASN A 3 -7.84 8.07 -19.12
N GLY A 4 -9.11 8.14 -18.70
CA GLY A 4 -9.50 8.52 -17.34
C GLY A 4 -9.36 7.41 -16.30
N ASN A 5 -9.47 6.14 -16.70
CA ASN A 5 -9.47 5.02 -15.75
C ASN A 5 -8.07 4.64 -15.26
N GLY A 6 -7.07 4.61 -16.15
CA GLY A 6 -5.71 4.20 -15.79
C GLY A 6 -5.03 5.16 -14.81
N ASN A 7 -5.22 6.47 -15.00
CA ASN A 7 -4.66 7.48 -14.09
C ASN A 7 -5.29 7.42 -12.69
N GLN A 8 -6.58 7.08 -12.58
CA GLN A 8 -7.21 6.93 -11.27
C GLN A 8 -6.69 5.68 -10.56
N VAL A 9 -6.54 4.56 -11.28
CA VAL A 9 -5.95 3.33 -10.74
C VAL A 9 -4.56 3.57 -10.18
N VAL A 10 -3.70 4.28 -10.91
CA VAL A 10 -2.34 4.60 -10.44
C VAL A 10 -2.36 5.49 -9.19
N LYS A 11 -3.27 6.48 -9.12
CA LYS A 11 -3.43 7.31 -7.91
C LYS A 11 -3.87 6.47 -6.71
N ASP A 12 -4.80 5.56 -6.92
CA ASP A 12 -5.30 4.68 -5.86
C ASP A 12 -4.19 3.73 -5.35
N VAL A 13 -3.28 3.28 -6.23
CA VAL A 13 -2.08 2.52 -5.85
C VAL A 13 -1.16 3.32 -4.94
N TYR A 14 -0.84 4.57 -5.32
CA TYR A 14 0.03 5.41 -4.50
C TYR A 14 -0.59 5.77 -3.15
N ALA A 15 -1.91 6.03 -3.12
CA ALA A 15 -2.63 6.26 -1.87
C ALA A 15 -2.56 5.04 -0.95
N LEU A 16 -2.81 3.84 -1.49
CA LEU A 16 -2.73 2.58 -0.74
C LEU A 16 -1.34 2.34 -0.14
N ILE A 17 -0.28 2.56 -0.93
CA ILE A 17 1.10 2.42 -0.43
C ILE A 17 1.37 3.45 0.68
N GLY A 18 0.95 4.70 0.49
CA GLY A 18 1.12 5.75 1.49
C GLY A 18 0.40 5.44 2.81
N GLU A 19 -0.83 4.96 2.76
CA GLU A 19 -1.57 4.54 3.97
C GLU A 19 -0.86 3.41 4.71
N LEU A 20 -0.31 2.43 4.00
CA LEU A 20 0.38 1.28 4.59
C LEU A 20 1.74 1.62 5.21
N TRP A 21 2.46 2.58 4.64
CA TRP A 21 3.79 2.99 5.14
C TRP A 21 3.74 4.11 6.18
N CYS A 22 2.72 4.96 6.15
CA CYS A 22 2.61 6.11 7.06
C CYS A 22 1.70 5.87 8.27
N SER A 23 1.11 4.68 8.42
CA SER A 23 0.19 4.35 9.51
C SER A 23 0.73 3.18 10.35
N PRO A 24 0.83 3.34 11.69
CA PRO A 24 1.22 2.25 12.57
C PRO A 24 0.25 1.05 12.50
N PRO A 25 0.76 -0.18 12.66
CA PRO A 25 -0.03 -1.41 12.74
C PRO A 25 -1.25 -1.38 13.67
N GLU A 26 -1.22 -0.61 14.75
CA GLU A 26 -2.27 -0.56 15.79
C GLU A 26 -3.61 0.06 15.35
N ALA A 27 -3.70 0.70 14.18
CA ALA A 27 -4.94 1.26 13.66
C ALA A 27 -5.85 0.18 13.02
N ASP A 28 -6.32 -0.77 13.83
CA ASP A 28 -7.04 -1.98 13.44
C ASP A 28 -8.28 -1.70 12.55
N THR A 29 -8.92 -0.54 12.73
CA THR A 29 -10.09 -0.11 11.96
C THR A 29 -9.74 0.49 10.60
N GLU A 30 -8.60 1.17 10.47
CA GLU A 30 -8.14 1.73 9.20
C GLU A 30 -7.53 0.63 8.32
N ARG A 31 -6.79 -0.31 8.93
CA ARG A 31 -6.20 -1.45 8.22
C ARG A 31 -7.23 -2.35 7.54
N ALA A 32 -8.39 -2.56 8.17
CA ALA A 32 -9.48 -3.34 7.58
C ALA A 32 -10.09 -2.66 6.34
N LYS A 33 -10.16 -1.32 6.32
CA LYS A 33 -10.57 -0.55 5.14
C LYS A 33 -9.51 -0.62 4.04
N THR A 34 -8.24 -0.41 4.41
CA THR A 34 -7.09 -0.49 3.50
C THR A 34 -7.01 -1.85 2.80
N LYS A 35 -7.34 -2.96 3.49
CA LYS A 35 -7.40 -4.30 2.87
C LYS A 35 -8.51 -4.44 1.82
N LYS A 36 -9.69 -3.86 2.08
CA LYS A 36 -10.82 -3.87 1.13
C LYS A 36 -10.51 -3.00 -0.09
N ASP A 37 -9.83 -1.88 0.11
CA ASP A 37 -9.38 -1.02 -0.96
C ASP A 37 -8.24 -1.65 -1.78
N ALA A 38 -7.38 -2.44 -1.14
CA ALA A 38 -6.29 -3.16 -1.80
C ALA A 38 -6.78 -4.15 -2.87
N GLU A 39 -7.82 -4.93 -2.60
CA GLU A 39 -8.38 -5.88 -3.57
C GLU A 39 -8.93 -5.18 -4.82
N ARG A 40 -9.64 -4.06 -4.62
CA ARG A 40 -10.16 -3.22 -5.71
C ARG A 40 -9.02 -2.62 -6.53
N VAL A 41 -7.99 -2.10 -5.86
CA VAL A 41 -6.82 -1.48 -6.48
C VAL A 41 -6.03 -2.51 -7.31
N LEU A 42 -5.85 -3.73 -6.79
CA LEU A 42 -5.18 -4.82 -7.51
C LEU A 42 -5.94 -5.21 -8.79
N ALA A 43 -7.26 -5.38 -8.71
CA ALA A 43 -8.08 -5.71 -9.87
C ALA A 43 -8.03 -4.59 -10.93
N GLY A 44 -8.01 -3.33 -10.50
CA GLY A 44 -7.82 -2.18 -11.39
C GLY A 44 -6.44 -2.17 -12.04
N LEU A 45 -5.38 -2.35 -11.24
CA LEU A 45 -3.99 -2.33 -11.70
C LEU A 45 -3.70 -3.47 -12.67
N GLU A 46 -4.27 -4.66 -12.47
CA GLU A 46 -4.09 -5.80 -13.37
C GLU A 46 -4.58 -5.51 -14.81
N THR A 47 -5.57 -4.63 -14.96
CA THR A 47 -6.05 -4.18 -16.29
C THR A 47 -5.14 -3.17 -16.97
N VAL A 48 -4.26 -2.51 -16.20
CA VAL A 48 -3.29 -1.49 -16.68
C VAL A 48 -1.93 -2.13 -16.90
N ASP A 49 -1.40 -2.79 -15.87
CA ASP A 49 -0.11 -3.47 -15.87
C ASP A 49 -0.11 -4.67 -14.91
N LYS A 50 0.00 -5.88 -15.48
CA LYS A 50 -0.08 -7.13 -14.71
C LYS A 50 1.13 -7.35 -13.81
N GLU A 51 2.30 -6.89 -14.22
CA GLU A 51 3.53 -7.10 -13.45
C GLU A 51 3.54 -6.25 -12.19
N SER A 52 3.15 -4.99 -12.31
CA SER A 52 2.94 -4.08 -11.17
C SER A 52 1.87 -4.61 -10.22
N ALA A 53 0.76 -5.15 -10.73
CA ALA A 53 -0.28 -5.78 -9.90
C ALA A 53 0.26 -6.98 -9.11
N LYS A 54 1.10 -7.81 -9.73
CA LYS A 54 1.76 -8.94 -9.06
C LYS A 54 2.71 -8.46 -7.95
N LEU A 55 3.53 -7.45 -8.21
CA LEU A 55 4.47 -6.89 -7.23
C LEU A 55 3.72 -6.28 -6.03
N LEU A 56 2.65 -5.51 -6.30
CA LEU A 56 1.80 -4.96 -5.24
C LEU A 56 1.12 -6.06 -4.42
N SER A 57 0.67 -7.15 -5.05
CA SER A 57 0.10 -8.30 -4.34
C SER A 57 1.09 -8.99 -3.42
N ILE A 58 2.37 -9.07 -3.81
CA ILE A 58 3.44 -9.60 -2.95
C ILE A 58 3.64 -8.66 -1.77
N PHE A 59 3.78 -7.36 -2.02
CA PHE A 59 3.95 -6.34 -0.99
C PHE A 59 2.83 -6.38 0.07
N LEU A 60 1.57 -6.58 -0.36
CA LEU A 60 0.41 -6.67 0.54
C LEU A 60 0.33 -7.99 1.34
N LYS A 61 1.05 -9.03 0.92
CA LYS A 61 1.07 -10.34 1.59
C LYS A 61 2.23 -10.47 2.57
N GLU A 62 3.32 -9.75 2.34
CA GLU A 62 4.40 -9.72 3.32
C GLU A 62 3.84 -9.10 4.59
N GLU A 63 4.03 -9.79 5.72
CA GLU A 63 3.53 -9.31 7.00
C GLU A 63 4.08 -7.91 7.24
N THR A 64 3.19 -7.05 7.67
CA THR A 64 3.54 -5.70 8.07
C THR A 64 4.62 -5.74 9.13
N ILE A 65 5.62 -4.88 8.96
CA ILE A 65 6.65 -4.62 9.96
C ILE A 65 6.02 -4.46 11.35
N SER A 66 6.68 -5.02 12.36
CA SER A 66 6.24 -4.87 13.75
C SER A 66 6.29 -3.41 14.16
N ASP A 67 5.54 -3.02 15.21
CA ASP A 67 5.61 -1.65 15.74
C ASP A 67 7.03 -1.29 16.19
N GLU A 68 7.76 -2.26 16.75
CA GLU A 68 9.17 -2.10 17.13
C GLU A 68 10.05 -1.80 15.90
N ASP A 69 9.91 -2.59 14.82
CA ASP A 69 10.64 -2.35 13.57
C ASP A 69 10.25 -1.04 12.91
N TYR A 70 8.97 -0.63 13.00
CA TYR A 70 8.50 0.66 12.47
C TYR A 70 9.18 1.83 13.18
N ILE A 71 9.21 1.82 14.52
CA ILE A 71 9.87 2.86 15.33
C ILE A 71 11.37 2.93 15.02
N ASP A 72 12.03 1.77 14.91
CA ASP A 72 13.45 1.63 14.61
C ASP A 72 13.82 2.14 13.20
N LEU A 73 12.92 1.94 12.23
CA LEU A 73 13.13 2.36 10.85
C LEU A 73 12.83 3.85 10.65
N PHE A 74 11.76 4.37 11.27
CA PHE A 74 11.15 5.64 10.86
C PHE A 74 11.12 6.75 11.93
N GLU A 75 11.22 6.45 13.23
CA GLU A 75 11.00 7.47 14.27
C GLU A 75 12.27 7.80 15.09
N LEU A 76 12.84 6.84 15.83
CA LEU A 76 13.93 7.10 16.78
C LEU A 76 15.30 6.92 16.14
N GLN A 77 15.90 8.03 15.66
CA GLN A 77 17.14 7.99 14.85
C GLN A 77 16.96 7.07 13.63
N PRO A 78 16.06 7.45 12.70
CA PRO A 78 15.58 6.56 11.67
C PRO A 78 16.72 6.06 10.80
N LYS A 79 16.78 4.74 10.63
CA LYS A 79 17.66 4.10 9.64
C LYS A 79 17.20 4.43 8.21
N CYS A 80 15.92 4.76 8.03
CA CYS A 80 15.32 5.13 6.76
C CYS A 80 14.26 6.24 6.98
N PRO A 81 14.63 7.53 6.93
CA PRO A 81 13.67 8.62 7.09
C PRO A 81 12.64 8.63 5.94
N LEU A 82 11.36 8.76 6.26
CA LEU A 82 10.25 8.93 5.29
C LEU A 82 10.26 10.32 4.63
#